data_AF-A0A1G5THT5-F1
#
_entry.id   AF-A0A1G5THT5-F1
#
_cell.length_a   1.000
_cell.length_b   1.000
_cell.length_c   1.000
_cell.angle_alpha   90.00
_cell.angle_beta   90.00
_cell.angle_gamma   90.00
#
_symmetry.space_group_name_H-M   'P 1'
#
loop_
_entity.id
_entity.type
_entity.pdbx_description
1 polymer ?
#
loop_
_entity_poly.entity_id
_entity_poly.type
_entity_poly.pdbx_seq_one_letter_code
_entity_poly.pdbx_strand_id
1 'polypeptide(L)' 'MRLYRVTFYRTVADDTGHEHRVRQHAILVQALSEVSAVWQAKALLCAGAQVIDWRLRADSCEVAALPVAA' A
#
# COMPACT_ATOMS: atom_id res chain seq x y z
N MET A 1 2.07 -8.51 -18.08
CA MET A 1 1.68 -8.13 -16.72
C MET A 1 2.82 -8.46 -15.78
N ARG A 2 3.08 -7.60 -14.79
CA ARG A 2 4.13 -7.79 -13.78
C ARG A 2 3.50 -7.88 -12.41
N LEU A 3 4.15 -8.57 -11.48
CA LEU A 3 3.74 -8.60 -10.10
C LEU A 3 4.32 -7.39 -9.37
N TYR A 4 3.47 -6.63 -8.69
CA TYR A 4 3.85 -5.48 -7.89
C TYR A 4 3.46 -5.72 -6.44
N ARG A 5 4.32 -5.28 -5.52
CA ARG A 5 3.99 -5.17 -4.11
C ARG A 5 3.71 -3.71 -3.79
N VAL A 6 2.49 -3.41 -3.38
CA VAL A 6 2.11 -2.08 -2.89
C VAL A 6 2.07 -2.13 -1.37
N THR A 7 2.91 -1.34 -0.72
CA THR A 7 3.02 -1.27 0.74
C THR A 7 2.38 0.02 1.22
N PHE A 8 1.45 -0.08 2.14
CA PHE A 8 0.75 1.06 2.74
C PHE A 8 1.33 1.37 4.10
N TYR A 9 1.52 2.66 4.37
CA TYR A 9 2.12 3.16 5.60
C TYR A 9 1.22 4.15 6.31
N ARG A 10 1.36 4.21 7.62
CA ARG A 10 0.75 5.22 8.47
C ARG A 10 1.82 5.91 9.29
N THR A 11 1.74 7.24 9.36
CA THR A 11 2.56 8.02 10.27
C THR A 11 1.89 8.02 11.63
N VAL A 12 2.63 7.61 12.66
CA VAL A 12 2.18 7.63 14.06
C VAL A 12 3.17 8.46 14.87
N ALA A 13 2.65 9.29 15.77
CA ALA A 13 3.48 9.96 16.76
C ALA A 13 3.76 8.98 17.91
N ASP A 14 5.00 8.92 18.36
CA ASP A 14 5.34 8.26 19.61
C ASP A 14 5.07 9.18 20.82
N ASP A 15 5.24 8.63 22.02
CA ASP A 15 5.11 9.34 23.30
C ASP A 15 6.23 10.35 23.56
N THR A 16 7.22 10.43 22.68
CA THR A 16 8.33 11.40 22.71
C THR A 16 8.14 12.56 21.73
N GLY A 17 7.06 12.55 20.94
CA GLY A 17 6.75 13.57 19.94
C GLY A 17 7.44 13.37 18.59
N HIS A 18 8.06 12.22 18.34
CA HIS A 18 8.64 11.88 17.04
C HIS A 18 7.63 11.11 16.18
N GLU A 19 7.64 11.41 14.89
CA GLU A 19 6.81 10.72 13.90
C GLU A 19 7.52 9.48 13.35
N HIS A 20 6.82 8.35 13.34
CA HIS A 20 7.30 7.07 12.81
C HIS A 20 6.40 6.57 11.70
N ARG A 21 7.01 6.09 10.62
CA ARG A 21 6.29 5.48 9.51
C ARG A 21 6.12 3.98 9.75
N VAL A 22 4.93 3.56 10.12
CA VAL A 22 4.59 2.16 10.37
C VAL A 22 3.93 1.54 9.15
N ARG A 23 4.41 0.37 8.74
CA ARG A 23 3.78 -0.43 7.68
C ARG A 23 2.46 -1.00 8.19
N GLN A 24 1.36 -0.63 7.56
CA GLN A 24 0.02 -1.10 7.91
C GLN A 24 -0.37 -2.33 7.09
N HIS A 25 -0.23 -2.25 5.77
CA HIS A 25 -0.68 -3.29 4.85
C HIS A 25 0.33 -3.49 3.72
N ALA A 26 0.35 -4.68 3.11
CA ALA A 26 0.96 -4.87 1.81
C ALA A 26 0.10 -5.78 0.96
N ILE A 27 -0.11 -5.36 -0.29
CA ILE A 27 -0.97 -6.05 -1.24
C ILE A 27 -0.15 -6.37 -2.48
N LEU A 28 -0.21 -7.63 -2.90
CA LEU A 28 0.36 -8.09 -4.15
C LEU A 28 -0.67 -7.93 -5.27
N VAL A 29 -0.25 -7.31 -6.36
CA VAL A 29 -1.14 -7.02 -7.49
C VAL A 29 -0.45 -7.33 -8.80
N GLN A 30 -1.12 -8.04 -9.69
CA GLN A 30 -0.68 -8.17 -11.07
C GLN A 30 -1.21 -6.98 -11.88
N ALA A 31 -0.31 -6.20 -12.46
CA ALA A 31 -0.69 -5.00 -13.19
C ALA A 31 0.21 -4.77 -14.41
N LEU A 32 -0.21 -3.85 -15.29
CA LEU A 32 0.56 -3.48 -16.48
C LEU A 32 1.58 -2.37 -16.19
N SER A 33 1.33 -1.56 -15.15
CA SER A 33 2.19 -0.47 -14.71
C SER A 33 2.09 -0.26 -13.20
N GLU A 34 3.05 0.46 -12.63
CA GLU A 34 3.03 0.86 -11.21
C GLU A 34 1.78 1.66 -10.85
N VAL A 35 1.37 2.60 -11.71
CA VAL A 35 0.16 3.41 -11.48
C VAL A 35 -1.07 2.53 -11.39
N SER A 36 -1.22 1.56 -12.32
CA SER A 36 -2.34 0.61 -12.27
C SER A 36 -2.28 -0.30 -11.04
N ALA A 37 -1.09 -0.73 -10.61
CA ALA A 37 -0.91 -1.51 -9.40
C ALA A 37 -1.34 -0.74 -8.14
N VAL A 38 -0.97 0.55 -8.05
CA VAL A 38 -1.36 1.41 -6.92
C VAL A 38 -2.86 1.60 -6.85
N TRP A 39 -3.51 1.91 -7.98
CA TRP A 39 -4.97 2.07 -8.01
C TRP A 39 -5.71 0.80 -7.60
N GLN A 40 -5.29 -0.34 -8.14
CA GLN A 40 -5.90 -1.62 -7.81
C GLN A 40 -5.63 -2.03 -6.35
N ALA A 41 -4.42 -1.79 -5.83
CA ALA A 41 -4.12 -2.02 -4.42
C ALA A 41 -4.97 -1.15 -3.49
N LYS A 42 -5.20 0.13 -3.82
CA LYS A 42 -6.07 1.03 -3.04
C LYS A 42 -7.51 0.50 -3.00
N ALA A 43 -8.04 0.09 -4.14
CA ALA A 43 -9.38 -0.49 -4.22
C ALA A 43 -9.50 -1.78 -3.39
N LEU A 44 -8.48 -2.65 -3.45
CA LEU A 44 -8.43 -3.87 -2.65
C LEU A 44 -8.35 -3.58 -1.15
N LEU A 45 -7.58 -2.56 -0.74
CA LEU A 45 -7.51 -2.14 0.67
C LEU A 45 -8.87 -1.63 1.16
N CYS A 46 -9.53 -0.78 0.37
CA CYS A 46 -10.87 -0.29 0.67
C CYS A 46 -11.87 -1.42 0.85
N ALA A 47 -11.91 -2.36 -0.11
CA ALA A 47 -12.81 -3.49 -0.09
C ALA A 47 -12.56 -4.41 1.12
N GLY A 48 -11.28 -4.75 1.39
CA GLY A 48 -10.91 -5.62 2.50
C GLY A 48 -11.15 -5.00 3.89
N ALA A 49 -10.99 -3.68 4.00
CA ALA A 49 -11.19 -2.96 5.26
C ALA A 49 -12.61 -2.37 5.41
N GLN A 50 -13.48 -2.58 4.42
CA GLN A 50 -14.84 -2.04 4.34
C GLN A 50 -14.91 -0.52 4.53
N VAL A 51 -13.98 0.21 3.91
CA VAL A 51 -13.91 1.67 3.95
C VAL A 51 -14.05 2.26 2.55
N ILE A 52 -14.59 3.48 2.46
CA ILE A 52 -14.75 4.18 1.18
C ILE A 52 -13.45 4.81 0.67
N ASP A 53 -12.53 5.14 1.59
CA ASP A 53 -11.25 5.77 1.28
C ASP A 53 -10.13 5.01 1.99
N TRP A 54 -9.12 4.61 1.21
CA TRP A 54 -7.93 3.91 1.68
C TRP A 54 -7.14 4.77 2.68
N ARG A 55 -7.29 6.10 2.60
CA ARG A 55 -6.65 7.06 3.52
C ARG A 55 -7.06 6.91 4.97
N LEU A 56 -8.21 6.29 5.23
CA LEU A 56 -8.64 5.97 6.60
C LEU A 56 -7.77 4.90 7.27
N ARG A 57 -6.99 4.15 6.48
CA ARG A 57 -6.11 3.07 6.95
C ARG A 57 -4.62 3.38 6.78
N ALA A 58 -4.25 4.30 5.87
CA ALA A 58 -2.86 4.61 5.57
C ALA A 58 -2.73 6.02 4.97
N ASP A 59 -1.63 6.71 5.23
CA ASP A 59 -1.42 8.08 4.76
C ASP A 59 -0.58 8.12 3.47
N SER A 60 0.22 7.08 3.24
CA SER A 60 1.08 6.93 2.06
C SER A 60 1.18 5.49 1.58
N CYS A 61 1.62 5.30 0.34
CA CYS A 61 1.91 3.98 -0.22
C CYS A 61 3.14 4.01 -1.11
N GLU A 62 3.89 2.91 -1.13
CA GLU A 62 5.01 2.66 -2.04
C GLU A 62 4.70 1.46 -2.92
N VAL A 63 5.18 1.49 -4.15
CA VAL A 63 5.04 0.40 -5.11
C VAL A 63 6.42 -0.11 -5.51
N ALA A 64 6.58 -1.43 -5.52
CA ALA A 64 7.80 -2.08 -5.98
C ALA A 64 7.43 -3.21 -6.94
N ALA A 65 8.03 -3.23 -8.12
CA ALA A 65 7.97 -4.40 -9.01
C ALA A 65 8.72 -5.56 -8.36
N LEU A 66 8.10 -6.74 -8.34
CA LEU A 66 8.76 -7.96 -7.91
C LEU A 66 9.43 -8.63 -9.11
N PRO A 67 10.67 -9.13 -8.96
CA PRO A 67 11.31 -9.90 -10.01
C PRO A 67 10.48 -11.16 -10.26
N VAL A 68 10.32 -11.51 -11.54
CA VAL A 68 9.94 -12.87 -11.91
C VAL A 68 11.13 -13.76 -11.51
N ALA A 69 10.90 -14.73 -10.63
CA ALA A 69 11.89 -15.74 -10.34
C ALA A 69 12.22 -16.46 -11.67
N ALA A 70 13.50 -16.46 -12.03
CA ALA A 70 14.03 -17.12 -13.22
C ALA A 70 14.03 -18.64 -13.05
#